data_AF-A0A7R8YTI0-F1
#
_entry.id   AF-A0A7R8YTI0-F1
#
_cell.length_a   1.000
_cell.length_b   1.000
_cell.length_c   1.000
_cell.angle_alpha   90.00
_cell.angle_beta   90.00
_cell.angle_gamma   90.00
#
_symmetry.space_group_name_H-M   'P 1'
#
loop_
_entity.id
_entity.type
_entity.pdbx_description
1 polymer ?
#
loop_
_entity_poly.entity_id
_entity_poly.type
_entity_poly.pdbx_seq_one_letter_code
_entity_poly.pdbx_strand_id
1 'polypeptide(L)'
;MGRFRGRSSPQITCPTLLLKIIQGLFPQQEESTDIFQTPLNVPAIPPVTRDELLEICGRIGDNKAPGLDGVPNKALKLAVKSKPDMFAELFEACMSEEYFRRLGVGTSA
;
A
#
# COMPACT_ATOMS: atom_id res chain seq x y z
N MET A 1 -24.45 4.77 -27.52
CA MET A 1 -24.17 5.32 -26.17
C MET A 1 -25.22 4.79 -25.19
N GLY A 2 -24.98 3.66 -24.52
CA GLY A 2 -25.92 3.10 -23.54
C GLY A 2 -25.78 3.79 -22.19
N ARG A 3 -26.84 4.42 -21.68
CA ARG A 3 -26.85 4.95 -20.30
C ARG A 3 -26.96 3.78 -19.33
N PHE A 4 -25.88 3.49 -18.60
CA PHE A 4 -25.94 2.67 -17.40
C PHE A 4 -26.74 3.42 -16.35
N ARG A 5 -28.04 3.11 -16.22
CA ARG A 5 -28.83 3.46 -15.05
C ARG A 5 -28.44 2.49 -13.94
N GLY A 6 -27.51 2.89 -13.08
CA GLY A 6 -27.33 2.24 -11.79
C GLY A 6 -28.67 2.23 -11.06
N ARG A 7 -29.04 1.11 -10.44
CA ARG A 7 -30.14 1.11 -9.47
C ARG A 7 -29.74 2.07 -8.37
N SER A 8 -30.48 3.17 -8.22
CA SER A 8 -30.35 4.02 -7.05
C SER A 8 -30.88 3.21 -5.87
N SER A 9 -29.99 2.50 -5.18
CA SER A 9 -30.34 1.96 -3.87
C SER A 9 -30.66 3.14 -2.96
N PRO A 10 -31.80 3.14 -2.25
CA PRO A 10 -32.08 4.19 -1.28
C PRO A 10 -30.93 4.23 -0.27
N GLN A 11 -30.42 5.43 0.02
CA GLN A 11 -29.44 5.59 1.08
C GLN A 11 -30.10 5.18 2.40
N ILE A 12 -29.40 4.35 3.17
CA ILE A 12 -29.85 3.99 4.52
C ILE A 12 -29.66 5.21 5.41
N THR A 13 -30.74 5.94 5.68
CA THR A 13 -30.74 7.17 6.49
C THR A 13 -31.10 6.93 7.95
N CYS A 14 -31.59 5.72 8.30
CA CYS A 14 -31.96 5.37 9.66
C CYS A 14 -30.69 5.24 10.55
N PRO A 15 -30.51 6.10 11.57
CA PRO A 15 -29.29 6.10 12.39
C PRO A 15 -29.06 4.77 13.11
N THR A 16 -30.14 4.14 13.61
CA THR A 16 -30.05 2.87 14.32
C THR A 16 -29.60 1.71 13.42
N LEU A 17 -30.08 1.69 12.18
CA LEU A 17 -29.65 0.67 11.21
C LEU A 17 -28.20 0.89 10.80
N LEU A 18 -27.79 2.14 10.59
CA LEU A 18 -26.42 2.49 10.28
C LEU A 18 -25.46 2.06 11.39
N LEU A 19 -25.80 2.32 12.66
CA LEU A 19 -25.00 1.90 13.81
C LEU A 19 -24.86 0.38 13.89
N LYS A 20 -25.92 -0.38 13.64
CA LYS A 20 -25.86 -1.85 13.62
C LYS A 20 -24.94 -2.37 12.51
N ILE A 21 -24.98 -1.74 11.33
CA ILE A 21 -24.08 -2.08 10.22
C ILE A 21 -22.63 -1.78 10.60
N ILE A 22 -22.37 -0.61 11.18
CA ILE A 22 -21.02 -0.22 11.61
C ILE A 22 -20.50 -1.20 12.66
N GLN A 23 -21.28 -1.51 13.70
CA GLN A 23 -20.89 -2.45 14.75
C GLN A 23 -20.66 -3.88 14.23
N GLY A 24 -21.42 -4.32 13.22
CA GLY A 24 -21.24 -5.63 12.61
C GLY A 24 -20.06 -5.72 11.64
N LEU A 25 -19.77 -4.65 10.90
CA LEU A 25 -18.68 -4.61 9.92
C LEU A 25 -17.33 -4.19 10.52
N PHE A 26 -17.36 -3.37 11.56
CA PHE A 26 -16.21 -2.82 12.26
C PHE A 26 -16.36 -3.12 13.76
N PRO A 27 -16.20 -4.38 14.17
CA PRO A 27 -16.20 -4.71 15.60
C PRO A 27 -15.11 -3.90 16.29
N GLN A 28 -15.40 -3.43 17.50
CA GLN A 28 -14.42 -2.72 18.31
C GLN A 28 -13.26 -3.68 18.59
N GLN A 29 -12.12 -3.44 17.94
CA GLN A 29 -10.90 -4.16 18.25
C GLN A 29 -10.37 -3.64 19.59
N GLU A 30 -9.95 -4.55 20.46
CA GLU A 30 -9.14 -4.20 21.62
C GLU A 30 -7.90 -3.45 21.12
N GLU A 31 -7.54 -2.34 21.77
CA GLU A 31 -6.30 -1.63 21.48
C GLU A 31 -5.14 -2.58 21.78
N SER A 32 -4.60 -3.21 20.74
CA SER A 32 -3.44 -4.09 20.88
C SER A 32 -2.24 -3.24 21.30
N THR A 33 -1.94 -3.24 22.60
CA THR A 33 -0.72 -2.63 23.16
C THR A 33 0.55 -3.39 22.79
N ASP A 34 0.41 -4.55 22.15
CA ASP A 34 1.49 -5.52 21.93
C ASP A 34 2.29 -5.32 20.62
N ILE A 35 1.93 -4.37 19.77
CA ILE A 35 2.60 -4.22 18.46
C ILE A 35 4.04 -3.68 18.60
N PHE A 36 4.39 -3.05 19.71
CA PHE A 36 5.65 -2.28 19.83
C PHE A 36 6.54 -2.64 21.03
N GLN A 37 6.17 -3.61 21.87
CA GLN A 37 6.87 -3.83 23.16
C GLN A 37 7.77 -5.07 23.21
N THR A 38 7.77 -5.91 22.18
CA THR A 38 8.78 -6.96 22.07
C THR A 38 10.02 -6.39 21.37
N PRO A 39 11.20 -6.34 22.01
CA PRO A 39 12.44 -6.23 21.28
C PRO A 39 12.59 -7.51 20.46
N LEU A 40 12.00 -7.51 19.27
CA LEU A 40 12.31 -8.48 18.26
C LEU A 40 13.82 -8.36 18.04
N ASN A 41 14.53 -9.48 18.18
CA ASN A 41 15.82 -9.64 17.52
C ASN A 41 15.52 -9.61 16.02
N VAL A 42 15.30 -8.42 15.47
CA VAL A 42 14.95 -8.22 14.07
C VAL A 42 16.21 -8.59 13.31
N PRO A 43 16.22 -9.71 12.57
CA PRO A 43 17.36 -10.03 11.73
C PRO A 43 17.60 -8.86 10.78
N ALA A 44 18.87 -8.58 10.50
CA ALA A 44 19.23 -7.53 9.54
C ALA A 44 18.45 -7.74 8.24
N ILE A 45 17.84 -6.67 7.73
CA ILE A 45 17.12 -6.69 6.46
C ILE A 45 18.13 -7.12 5.37
N PRO A 46 17.85 -8.18 4.58
CA PRO A 46 18.73 -8.56 3.49
C PRO A 46 18.86 -7.42 2.46
N PRO A 47 20.03 -7.25 1.84
CA PRO A 47 20.22 -6.18 0.86
C PRO A 47 19.37 -6.42 -0.38
N VAL A 48 18.84 -5.34 -0.95
CA VAL A 48 18.09 -5.35 -2.21
C VAL A 48 19.04 -5.66 -3.36
N THR A 49 18.70 -6.66 -4.17
CA THR A 49 19.55 -7.07 -5.30
C THR A 49 18.99 -6.61 -6.65
N ARG A 50 19.90 -6.42 -7.61
CA ARG A 50 19.55 -6.13 -9.00
C ARG A 50 18.65 -7.21 -9.62
N ASP A 51 18.97 -8.48 -9.39
CA ASP A 51 18.25 -9.59 -10.01
C ASP A 51 16.82 -9.68 -9.47
N GLU A 52 16.65 -9.47 -8.16
CA GLU A 52 15.33 -9.35 -7.53
C GLU A 52 14.51 -8.22 -8.15
N LEU A 53 15.11 -7.03 -8.35
CA LEU A 53 14.41 -5.92 -8.99
C LEU A 53 13.99 -6.24 -10.42
N LEU A 54 14.85 -6.85 -11.22
CA LEU A 54 14.53 -7.21 -12.60
C LEU A 54 13.43 -8.28 -12.66
N GLU A 55 13.46 -9.25 -11.75
CA GLU A 55 12.43 -10.28 -11.62
C GLU A 55 11.07 -9.67 -11.25
N ILE A 56 11.02 -8.86 -10.18
CA ILE A 56 9.79 -8.19 -9.73
C ILE A 56 9.26 -7.28 -10.84
N CYS A 57 10.12 -6.50 -11.46
CA CYS A 57 9.80 -5.63 -12.57
C CYS A 57 9.17 -6.40 -13.75
N GLY A 58 9.65 -7.63 -14.02
CA GLY A 58 9.07 -8.53 -15.02
C GLY A 58 7.63 -8.94 -14.73
N ARG A 59 7.28 -9.09 -13.44
CA ARG A 59 5.95 -9.52 -12.97
C ARG A 59 4.91 -8.41 -12.97
N ILE A 60 5.32 -7.14 -12.97
CA ILE A 60 4.40 -5.99 -12.98
C ILE A 60 3.55 -6.02 -14.26
N GLY A 61 2.23 -5.81 -14.17
CA GLY A 61 1.36 -5.80 -15.36
C GLY A 61 1.38 -4.45 -16.09
N ASP A 62 1.64 -4.42 -17.40
CA ASP A 62 1.72 -3.18 -18.20
C ASP A 62 0.40 -2.40 -18.26
N ASN A 63 -0.73 -3.10 -18.20
CA ASN A 63 -2.06 -2.53 -18.39
C ASN A 63 -2.76 -2.20 -17.06
N LYS A 64 -2.01 -2.13 -15.96
CA LYS A 64 -2.56 -1.67 -14.68
C LYS A 64 -2.62 -0.15 -14.67
N ALA A 65 -3.60 0.38 -13.95
CA ALA A 65 -3.71 1.82 -13.76
C ALA A 65 -2.46 2.34 -13.01
N PRO A 66 -1.97 3.55 -13.34
CA PRO A 66 -0.94 4.23 -12.57
C PRO A 66 -1.34 4.42 -11.10
N GLY A 67 -0.35 4.58 -10.23
CA GLY A 67 -0.57 4.99 -8.85
C GLY A 67 -1.00 6.45 -8.75
N LEU A 68 -1.04 6.97 -7.52
CA LEU A 68 -1.31 8.40 -7.25
C LEU A 68 -0.25 9.32 -7.87
N ASP A 69 0.96 8.80 -8.09
CA ASP A 69 2.05 9.47 -8.78
C ASP A 69 1.82 9.66 -10.29
N GLY A 70 0.82 8.98 -10.86
CA GLY A 70 0.51 9.02 -12.29
C GLY A 70 1.55 8.32 -13.18
N VAL A 71 2.52 7.59 -12.62
CA VAL A 71 3.60 6.95 -13.39
C VAL A 71 3.09 5.63 -14.01
N PRO A 72 3.13 5.47 -15.34
CA PRO A 72 2.72 4.21 -15.96
C PRO A 72 3.71 3.07 -15.72
N ASN A 73 3.20 1.86 -15.53
CA ASN A 73 4.04 0.67 -15.32
C ASN A 73 5.07 0.43 -16.42
N LYS A 74 4.73 0.72 -17.69
CA LYS A 74 5.69 0.64 -18.80
C LYS A 74 6.90 1.57 -18.60
N ALA A 75 6.66 2.79 -18.14
CA ALA A 75 7.73 3.76 -17.90
C ALA A 75 8.62 3.31 -16.74
N LEU A 76 8.01 2.87 -15.63
CA LEU A 76 8.73 2.31 -14.49
C LEU A 76 9.61 1.12 -14.92
N LYS A 77 9.04 0.19 -15.70
CA LYS A 77 9.79 -0.98 -16.20
C LYS A 77 10.98 -0.60 -17.05
N LEU A 78 10.82 0.36 -17.96
CA LEU A 78 11.92 0.83 -18.80
C LEU A 78 13.02 1.49 -17.97
N ALA A 79 12.64 2.28 -16.97
CA ALA A 79 13.59 2.94 -16.07
C ALA A 79 14.39 1.91 -15.25
N VAL A 80 13.72 0.95 -14.61
CA VAL A 80 14.36 -0.11 -13.81
C VAL A 80 15.27 -0.96 -14.68
N LYS A 81 14.85 -1.36 -15.89
CA LYS A 81 15.70 -2.10 -16.83
C LYS A 81 16.93 -1.31 -17.28
N SER A 82 16.80 0.01 -17.44
CA SER A 82 17.89 0.86 -17.91
C SER A 82 18.93 1.15 -16.82
N LYS A 83 18.50 1.28 -15.55
CA LYS A 83 19.38 1.66 -14.42
C LYS A 83 19.05 0.87 -13.16
N PRO A 84 19.16 -0.48 -13.18
CA PRO A 84 18.70 -1.30 -12.08
C PRO A 84 19.46 -1.02 -10.77
N ASP A 85 20.76 -0.72 -10.86
CA ASP A 85 21.62 -0.49 -9.69
C ASP A 85 21.18 0.78 -8.92
N MET A 86 20.80 1.84 -9.63
CA MET A 86 20.25 3.08 -9.03
C MET A 86 18.93 2.83 -8.29
N PHE A 87 18.08 1.93 -8.81
CA PHE A 87 16.85 1.55 -8.11
C PHE A 87 17.15 0.65 -6.91
N ALA A 88 18.14 -0.25 -6.99
CA ALA A 88 18.55 -1.09 -5.86
C ALA A 88 19.04 -0.23 -4.69
N GLU A 89 19.91 0.74 -4.97
CA GLU A 89 20.39 1.71 -3.98
C GLU A 89 19.24 2.53 -3.38
N LEU A 90 18.29 2.97 -4.21
CA LEU A 90 17.10 3.72 -3.74
C LEU A 90 16.24 2.88 -2.79
N PHE A 91 15.96 1.63 -3.15
CA PHE A 91 15.14 0.74 -2.31
C PHE A 91 15.88 0.33 -1.04
N GLU A 92 17.18 0.06 -1.12
CA GLU A 92 18.03 -0.20 0.04
C GLU A 92 18.02 0.98 1.02
N ALA A 93 18.18 2.21 0.51
CA ALA A 93 18.07 3.43 1.32
C ALA A 93 16.68 3.57 1.94
N CYS A 94 15.61 3.28 1.20
CA CYS A 94 14.24 3.35 1.71
C CYS A 94 13.91 2.28 2.78
N MET A 95 14.61 1.14 2.77
CA MET A 95 14.42 0.06 3.76
C MET A 95 15.33 0.21 4.98
N SER A 96 16.52 0.80 4.80
CA SER A 96 17.48 1.06 5.89
C SER A 96 17.20 2.37 6.63
N GLU A 97 16.65 3.37 5.96
CA GLU A 97 16.22 4.63 6.57
C GLU A 97 14.71 4.61 6.86
N GLU A 98 14.25 5.33 7.88
CA GLU A 98 12.81 5.54 8.18
C GLU A 98 12.08 6.38 7.09
N TYR A 99 12.59 6.42 5.86
CA TYR A 99 11.97 7.11 4.72
C TYR A 99 10.61 6.54 4.38
N PHE A 100 10.38 5.25 4.66
CA PHE A 100 9.06 4.65 4.69
C PHE A 100 8.29 5.16 5.93
N ARG A 101 8.02 6.47 5.98
CA ARG A 101 7.27 7.08 7.09
C ARG A 101 5.91 6.43 7.21
N ARG A 102 5.75 5.64 8.28
CA ARG A 102 4.58 5.56 9.16
C ARG A 102 3.26 6.03 8.52
N LEU A 103 2.83 5.35 7.47
CA LEU A 103 1.48 5.50 6.90
C LEU A 103 0.50 4.86 7.89
N GLY A 104 0.21 5.53 9.01
CA GLY A 104 -0.74 4.99 9.98
C GLY A 104 -0.69 5.49 11.41
N VAL A 105 -0.06 6.63 11.72
CA VAL A 105 -0.37 7.28 13.01
C VAL A 105 -0.98 8.63 12.72
N GLY A 106 -2.31 8.64 12.68
CA GLY A 106 -3.07 9.86 12.85
C GLY A 106 -2.63 10.51 14.14
N THR A 107 -1.79 11.54 14.03
CA THR A 107 -1.61 12.51 15.09
C THR A 107 -2.89 13.31 15.14
N SER A 108 -3.83 12.87 15.97
CA SER A 108 -4.94 13.72 16.41
C SER A 108 -4.34 14.93 17.12
N ALA A 109 -4.60 16.11 16.56
CA ALA A 109 -4.47 17.39 17.25
C ALA A 109 -5.77 17.69 18.00
#